data_AF-A0A7Y5G6J6-F1
#
_entry.id   AF-A0A7Y5G6J6-F1
#
_cell.length_a   1.000
_cell.length_b   1.000
_cell.length_c   1.000
_cell.angle_alpha   90.00
_cell.angle_beta   90.00
_cell.angle_gamma   90.00
#
_symmetry.space_group_name_H-M   'P 1'
#
loop_
_entity.id
_entity.type
_entity.pdbx_description
1 polymer ?
#
loop_
_entity_poly.entity_id
_entity_poly.type
_entity_poly.pdbx_seq_one_letter_code
_entity_poly.pdbx_strand_id
1 'polypeptide(L)'
;MKKTTVLRNAIMERRAVTVPGCHDALSARVIEQCGFEAIQVSGYGLAGSFLGKPDVGLIQMKDILDLTWNIAQAVNIPVMADIDTGGGNAMNAAWITERLIHMGVALYTAAWVLRGILGLAPGATIFGVDALMVFITALGLLTGIYTMVGGLLAVVWTESVQTILLLVGAIVITVVGYAKIGGWTELAQTLASNPHPLAGVAGSNVTWGTGNFLNMARGPGDPSGLAWYSILLGYPVLGIWYWCCDQTIVQRVLAARDAKHARLGPLFCAFLKIWPVFFFVLPGVICVALVQKNAFGGAAPA
;
A
#
# COMPACT_ATOMS: atom_id res chain seq x y z
N MET A 1 16.38 -9.72 -21.96
CA MET A 1 16.50 -9.05 -20.64
C MET A 1 15.37 -9.58 -19.75
N LYS A 2 15.56 -9.81 -18.44
CA LYS A 2 14.43 -10.25 -17.58
C LYS A 2 13.39 -9.13 -17.49
N LYS A 3 12.09 -9.46 -17.54
CA LYS A 3 10.96 -8.49 -17.41
C LYS A 3 11.16 -7.54 -16.22
N THR A 4 11.53 -8.11 -15.07
CA THR A 4 11.80 -7.37 -13.84
C THR A 4 12.96 -6.39 -13.94
N THR A 5 13.97 -6.69 -14.76
CA THR A 5 15.12 -5.80 -15.00
C THR A 5 14.72 -4.60 -15.87
N VAL A 6 13.87 -4.81 -16.88
CA VAL A 6 13.37 -3.72 -17.74
C VAL A 6 12.59 -2.70 -16.92
N LEU A 7 11.64 -3.17 -16.11
CA LEU A 7 10.83 -2.30 -15.25
C LEU A 7 11.69 -1.60 -14.18
N ARG A 8 12.64 -2.32 -13.56
CA ARG A 8 13.55 -1.74 -12.57
C ARG A 8 14.41 -0.64 -13.18
N ASN A 9 14.98 -0.85 -14.36
CA ASN A 9 15.82 0.15 -15.01
C ASN A 9 15.01 1.41 -15.34
N ALA A 10 13.81 1.26 -15.90
CA ALA A 10 12.92 2.39 -16.16
C ALA A 10 12.58 3.21 -14.89
N ILE A 11 12.30 2.54 -13.77
CA ILE A 11 12.03 3.21 -12.48
C ILE A 11 13.29 3.93 -11.97
N MET A 12 14.46 3.28 -12.03
CA MET A 12 15.72 3.86 -11.55
C MET A 12 16.20 5.03 -12.41
N GLU A 13 15.92 4.98 -13.71
CA GLU A 13 16.16 6.07 -14.67
C GLU A 13 15.15 7.21 -14.51
N ARG A 14 14.10 7.05 -13.67
CA ARG A 14 12.98 7.99 -13.50
C ARG A 14 12.33 8.38 -14.83
N ARG A 15 12.31 7.44 -15.77
CA ARG A 15 11.79 7.66 -17.11
C ARG A 15 10.29 7.42 -17.11
N ALA A 16 9.52 8.36 -17.64
CA ALA A 16 8.11 8.14 -17.90
C ALA A 16 7.97 7.07 -18.98
N VAL A 17 7.53 5.88 -18.60
CA VAL A 17 7.26 4.77 -19.53
C VAL A 17 5.81 4.82 -19.93
N THR A 18 5.55 4.84 -21.23
CA THR A 18 4.19 4.68 -21.76
C THR A 18 3.78 3.23 -21.59
N VAL A 19 2.66 2.99 -20.91
CA VAL A 19 2.14 1.65 -20.60
C VAL A 19 0.75 1.51 -21.20
N PRO A 20 0.61 1.03 -22.45
CA PRO A 20 -0.69 0.93 -23.08
C PRO A 20 -1.55 -0.16 -22.44
N GLY A 21 -2.86 0.10 -22.38
CA GLY A 21 -3.86 -0.84 -21.89
C GLY A 21 -4.13 -1.96 -22.90
N CYS A 22 -4.17 -3.20 -22.42
CA CYS A 22 -4.56 -4.39 -23.18
C CYS A 22 -5.68 -5.15 -22.43
N HIS A 23 -6.44 -5.94 -23.18
CA HIS A 23 -7.58 -6.70 -22.66
C HIS A 23 -7.59 -8.16 -23.14
N ASP A 24 -6.64 -8.55 -23.99
CA ASP A 24 -6.41 -9.93 -24.44
C ASP A 24 -4.95 -10.15 -24.84
N ALA A 25 -4.57 -11.40 -25.10
CA ALA A 25 -3.20 -11.75 -25.50
C ALA A 25 -2.81 -11.15 -26.86
N LEU A 26 -3.76 -11.00 -27.79
CA LEU A 26 -3.49 -10.49 -29.13
C LEU A 26 -3.11 -9.01 -29.08
N SER A 27 -3.92 -8.18 -28.41
CA SER A 27 -3.64 -6.77 -28.16
C SER A 27 -2.31 -6.58 -27.44
N ALA A 28 -2.00 -7.42 -26.45
CA ALA A 28 -0.70 -7.40 -25.78
C ALA A 28 0.47 -7.65 -26.73
N ARG A 29 0.38 -8.64 -27.64
CA ARG A 29 1.41 -8.92 -28.67
C ARG A 29 1.57 -7.76 -29.65
N VAL A 30 0.47 -7.14 -30.06
CA VAL A 30 0.49 -5.98 -30.96
C VAL A 30 1.21 -4.81 -30.29
N ILE A 31 0.91 -4.53 -29.02
CA ILE A 31 1.58 -3.47 -28.25
C ILE A 31 3.08 -3.77 -28.12
N GLU A 32 3.46 -5.01 -27.83
CA GLU A 32 4.88 -5.42 -27.80
C GLU A 32 5.56 -5.20 -29.17
N GLN A 33 4.90 -5.58 -30.27
CA GLN A 33 5.43 -5.41 -31.63
C GLN A 33 5.56 -3.93 -32.03
N CYS A 34 4.71 -3.06 -31.49
CA CYS A 34 4.84 -1.61 -31.64
C CYS A 34 6.03 -1.01 -30.87
N GLY A 35 6.79 -1.82 -30.13
CA GLY A 35 8.02 -1.41 -29.45
C GLY A 35 7.81 -0.81 -28.07
N PHE A 36 6.62 -0.97 -27.47
CA PHE A 36 6.38 -0.52 -26.09
C PHE A 36 7.15 -1.38 -25.08
N GLU A 37 7.62 -0.74 -24.02
CA GLU A 37 8.51 -1.36 -23.03
C GLU A 37 7.76 -2.04 -21.88
N ALA A 38 6.45 -1.78 -21.72
CA ALA A 38 5.57 -2.38 -20.73
C ALA A 38 4.11 -2.26 -21.18
N ILE A 39 3.24 -3.10 -20.60
CA ILE A 39 1.79 -3.09 -20.83
C ILE A 39 1.00 -3.13 -19.53
N GLN A 40 -0.24 -2.67 -19.59
CA GLN A 40 -1.18 -2.74 -18.49
C GLN A 40 -2.42 -3.55 -18.87
N VAL A 41 -2.82 -4.47 -18.02
CA VAL A 41 -4.11 -5.17 -18.11
C VAL A 41 -5.13 -4.33 -17.37
N SER A 42 -6.15 -3.87 -18.10
CA SER A 42 -7.20 -2.99 -17.56
C SER A 42 -8.36 -3.80 -16.99
N GLY A 43 -8.80 -3.52 -15.75
CA GLY A 43 -9.98 -4.15 -15.13
C GLY A 43 -11.24 -3.92 -15.97
N TYR A 44 -11.54 -2.65 -16.29
CA TYR A 44 -12.60 -2.30 -17.25
C TYR A 44 -12.42 -2.97 -18.61
N GLY A 45 -11.20 -2.99 -19.16
CA GLY A 45 -10.92 -3.62 -20.45
C GLY A 45 -11.30 -5.09 -20.47
N LEU A 46 -11.00 -5.82 -19.39
CA LEU A 46 -11.41 -7.22 -19.21
C LEU A 46 -12.93 -7.35 -19.04
N ALA A 47 -13.55 -6.57 -18.15
CA ALA A 47 -15.00 -6.63 -17.92
C ALA A 47 -15.81 -6.30 -19.19
N GLY A 48 -15.37 -5.29 -19.93
CA GLY A 48 -15.99 -4.84 -21.17
C GLY A 48 -15.80 -5.82 -22.33
N SER A 49 -14.58 -6.35 -22.54
CA SER A 49 -14.30 -7.25 -23.66
C SER A 49 -14.79 -8.69 -23.41
N PHE A 50 -14.67 -9.18 -22.17
CA PHE A 50 -14.99 -10.56 -21.81
C PHE A 50 -16.48 -10.76 -21.52
N LEU A 51 -17.13 -9.79 -20.87
CA LEU A 51 -18.54 -9.92 -20.45
C LEU A 51 -19.49 -8.95 -21.13
N GLY A 52 -18.99 -7.89 -21.78
CA GLY A 52 -19.85 -6.80 -22.28
C GLY A 52 -20.59 -6.07 -21.17
N LYS A 53 -19.97 -5.94 -19.98
CA LYS A 53 -20.58 -5.38 -18.77
C LYS A 53 -19.79 -4.19 -18.21
N PRO A 54 -20.43 -3.31 -17.42
CA PRO A 54 -19.73 -2.22 -16.75
C PRO A 54 -18.81 -2.74 -15.63
N ASP A 55 -17.78 -1.95 -15.34
CA ASP A 55 -16.76 -2.25 -14.34
C ASP A 55 -17.22 -1.89 -12.93
N VAL A 56 -18.02 -2.79 -12.36
CA VAL A 56 -18.56 -2.70 -10.99
C VAL A 56 -18.31 -3.99 -10.21
N GLY A 57 -17.24 -4.71 -10.54
CA GLY A 57 -16.85 -5.97 -9.89
C GLY A 57 -17.71 -7.19 -10.25
N LEU A 58 -18.33 -7.17 -11.45
CA LEU A 58 -19.15 -8.31 -11.94
C LEU A 58 -18.30 -9.45 -12.52
N ILE A 59 -17.10 -9.14 -13.00
CA ILE A 59 -16.18 -10.15 -13.53
C ILE A 59 -15.62 -10.99 -12.39
N GLN A 60 -15.56 -12.31 -12.58
CA GLN A 60 -15.01 -13.18 -11.55
C GLN A 60 -13.50 -13.05 -11.50
N MET A 61 -12.95 -13.02 -10.30
CA MET A 61 -11.51 -12.92 -10.08
C MET A 61 -10.71 -14.06 -10.71
N LYS A 62 -11.29 -15.27 -10.76
CA LYS A 62 -10.70 -16.39 -11.51
C LYS A 62 -10.42 -16.00 -12.97
N ASP A 63 -11.39 -15.34 -13.61
CA ASP A 63 -11.28 -14.98 -15.02
C ASP A 63 -10.32 -13.81 -15.22
N ILE A 64 -10.30 -12.83 -14.30
CA ILE A 64 -9.25 -11.78 -14.28
C ILE A 64 -7.86 -12.44 -14.24
N LEU A 65 -7.65 -13.41 -13.35
CA LEU A 65 -6.36 -14.08 -13.19
C LEU A 65 -5.98 -14.93 -14.41
N ASP A 66 -6.90 -15.70 -14.96
CA ASP A 66 -6.64 -16.57 -16.12
C ASP A 66 -6.34 -15.72 -17.37
N LEU A 67 -7.10 -14.64 -17.60
CA LEU A 67 -6.87 -13.71 -18.71
C LEU A 67 -5.54 -12.98 -18.55
N THR A 68 -5.24 -12.49 -17.34
CA THR A 68 -3.97 -11.83 -17.01
C THR A 68 -2.79 -12.79 -17.19
N TRP A 69 -2.93 -14.05 -16.77
CA TRP A 69 -1.92 -15.08 -16.96
C TRP A 69 -1.62 -15.32 -18.45
N ASN A 70 -2.65 -15.47 -19.27
CA ASN A 70 -2.49 -15.67 -20.71
C ASN A 70 -1.81 -14.46 -21.38
N ILE A 71 -2.18 -13.24 -20.99
CA ILE A 71 -1.53 -12.01 -21.44
C ILE A 71 -0.05 -12.00 -21.04
N ALA A 72 0.25 -12.30 -19.78
CA ALA A 72 1.61 -12.31 -19.26
C ALA A 72 2.51 -13.36 -19.93
N GLN A 73 1.96 -14.49 -20.35
CA GLN A 73 2.68 -15.53 -21.10
C GLN A 73 2.88 -15.17 -22.58
N ALA A 74 1.99 -14.37 -23.16
CA ALA A 74 2.07 -14.00 -24.56
C ALA A 74 3.24 -13.05 -24.87
N VAL A 75 3.59 -12.15 -23.94
CA VAL A 75 4.60 -11.10 -24.17
C VAL A 75 5.89 -11.34 -23.38
N ASN A 76 7.01 -10.79 -23.87
CA ASN A 76 8.31 -10.79 -23.20
C ASN A 76 8.58 -9.49 -22.40
N ILE A 77 7.72 -8.48 -22.54
CA ILE A 77 7.76 -7.23 -21.79
C ILE A 77 7.01 -7.34 -20.43
N PRO A 78 7.27 -6.44 -19.47
CA PRO A 78 6.59 -6.41 -18.17
C PRO A 78 5.10 -6.13 -18.31
N VAL A 79 4.31 -6.78 -17.46
CA VAL A 79 2.85 -6.65 -17.43
C VAL A 79 2.45 -6.13 -16.05
N MET A 80 1.77 -4.99 -16.03
CA MET A 80 1.05 -4.46 -14.87
C MET A 80 -0.40 -4.94 -14.95
N ALA A 81 -0.99 -5.40 -13.85
CA ALA A 81 -2.37 -5.90 -13.85
C ALA A 81 -3.21 -5.19 -12.81
N ASP A 82 -4.40 -4.76 -13.22
CA ASP A 82 -5.47 -4.32 -12.34
C ASP A 82 -6.23 -5.53 -11.78
N ILE A 83 -6.46 -5.55 -10.48
CA ILE A 83 -7.03 -6.70 -9.75
C ILE A 83 -8.20 -6.28 -8.85
N ASP A 84 -8.79 -5.12 -9.14
CA ASP A 84 -9.87 -4.52 -8.35
C ASP A 84 -9.52 -4.49 -6.85
N THR A 85 -10.39 -5.09 -6.04
CA THR A 85 -10.29 -5.17 -4.58
C THR A 85 -9.64 -6.46 -4.09
N GLY A 86 -9.10 -7.30 -4.99
CA GLY A 86 -8.52 -8.58 -4.60
C GLY A 86 -9.57 -9.66 -4.30
N GLY A 87 -10.68 -9.68 -5.05
CA GLY A 87 -11.56 -10.85 -5.17
C GLY A 87 -12.39 -11.20 -3.93
N GLY A 88 -12.71 -10.21 -3.11
CA GLY A 88 -13.59 -10.36 -1.96
C GLY A 88 -12.91 -9.88 -0.69
N ASN A 89 -12.43 -10.82 0.11
CA ASN A 89 -11.89 -10.52 1.43
C ASN A 89 -10.37 -10.56 1.54
N ALA A 90 -9.77 -10.17 2.66
CA ALA A 90 -8.32 -10.20 2.84
C ALA A 90 -7.66 -11.60 2.73
N MET A 91 -8.39 -12.71 2.89
CA MET A 91 -7.87 -14.06 2.59
C MET A 91 -7.90 -14.34 1.10
N ASN A 92 -8.95 -13.91 0.39
CA ASN A 92 -9.00 -13.91 -1.08
C ASN A 92 -7.89 -13.00 -1.61
N ALA A 93 -7.80 -11.77 -1.13
CA ALA A 93 -6.77 -10.82 -1.52
C ALA A 93 -5.38 -11.37 -1.21
N ALA A 94 -5.14 -12.02 -0.07
CA ALA A 94 -3.86 -12.66 0.24
C ALA A 94 -3.58 -13.85 -0.70
N TRP A 95 -4.56 -14.71 -0.99
CA TRP A 95 -4.43 -15.86 -1.89
C TRP A 95 -4.23 -15.42 -3.36
N ILE A 96 -4.90 -14.36 -3.79
CA ILE A 96 -4.76 -13.71 -5.10
C ILE A 96 -3.42 -12.99 -5.18
N THR A 97 -3.03 -12.29 -4.12
CA THR A 97 -1.71 -11.65 -4.00
C THR A 97 -0.60 -12.70 -3.99
N GLU A 98 -0.78 -13.86 -3.36
CA GLU A 98 0.17 -14.99 -3.41
C GLU A 98 0.28 -15.51 -4.84
N ARG A 99 -0.85 -15.71 -5.55
CA ARG A 99 -0.84 -16.04 -6.99
C ARG A 99 -0.15 -14.95 -7.82
N LEU A 100 -0.26 -13.67 -7.46
CA LEU A 100 0.45 -12.54 -8.09
C LEU A 100 1.91 -12.38 -7.63
N ILE A 101 2.30 -12.90 -6.46
CA ILE A 101 3.69 -12.94 -5.98
C ILE A 101 4.42 -14.13 -6.60
N HIS A 102 3.72 -15.24 -6.85
CA HIS A 102 4.15 -16.23 -7.83
C HIS A 102 4.29 -15.61 -9.23
N MET A 103 3.71 -14.42 -9.46
CA MET A 103 4.00 -13.55 -10.61
C MET A 103 5.04 -12.41 -10.33
N GLY A 104 5.39 -12.05 -9.07
CA GLY A 104 6.71 -11.48 -8.66
C GLY A 104 6.85 -10.05 -8.07
N VAL A 105 6.13 -9.59 -7.03
CA VAL A 105 6.24 -8.18 -6.50
C VAL A 105 6.59 -7.97 -5.00
N ALA A 106 6.03 -8.71 -4.03
CA ALA A 106 6.08 -8.29 -2.61
C ALA A 106 7.43 -8.49 -1.89
N LEU A 107 8.19 -9.54 -2.21
CA LEU A 107 9.45 -9.86 -1.52
C LEU A 107 10.55 -8.81 -1.76
N TYR A 108 10.44 -8.05 -2.85
CA TYR A 108 11.42 -7.03 -3.22
C TYR A 108 11.45 -5.86 -2.24
N THR A 109 10.28 -5.39 -1.78
CA THR A 109 10.18 -4.25 -0.86
C THR A 109 10.75 -4.59 0.52
N ALA A 110 10.42 -5.76 1.07
CA ALA A 110 10.94 -6.22 2.35
C ALA A 110 12.47 -6.40 2.32
N ALA A 111 12.99 -6.97 1.23
CA ALA A 111 14.43 -7.12 1.02
C ALA A 111 15.15 -5.76 0.89
N TRP A 112 14.49 -4.75 0.33
CA TRP A 112 15.03 -3.39 0.21
C TRP A 112 15.15 -2.70 1.58
N VAL A 113 14.15 -2.87 2.45
CA VAL A 113 14.19 -2.36 3.84
C VAL A 113 15.30 -3.03 4.65
N LEU A 114 15.43 -4.36 4.57
CA LEU A 114 16.49 -5.11 5.25
C LEU A 114 17.90 -4.69 4.79
N ARG A 115 18.07 -4.46 3.49
CA ARG A 115 19.30 -3.90 2.94
C ARG A 115 19.62 -2.53 3.55
N GLY A 116 18.60 -1.66 3.69
CA GLY A 116 18.74 -0.35 4.33
C GLY A 116 19.12 -0.43 5.81
N ILE A 117 18.48 -1.31 6.57
CA ILE A 117 18.77 -1.53 8.00
C ILE A 117 20.22 -2.00 8.20
N LEU A 118 20.70 -2.89 7.34
CA LEU A 118 22.05 -3.43 7.39
C LEU A 118 23.11 -2.50 6.79
N GLY A 119 22.73 -1.31 6.31
CA GLY A 119 23.65 -0.32 5.75
C GLY A 119 24.33 -0.76 4.45
N LEU A 120 23.75 -1.71 3.72
CA LEU A 120 24.35 -2.27 2.52
C LEU A 120 24.11 -1.37 1.29
N ALA A 121 25.19 -1.05 0.57
CA ALA A 121 25.12 -0.25 -0.64
C ALA A 121 24.32 -0.96 -1.76
N PRO A 122 23.72 -0.21 -2.71
CA PRO A 122 23.08 -0.80 -3.89
C PRO A 122 24.07 -1.66 -4.68
N GLY A 123 23.74 -2.94 -4.91
CA GLY A 123 24.63 -3.90 -5.59
C GLY A 123 25.62 -4.64 -4.69
N ALA A 124 25.53 -4.46 -3.36
CA ALA A 124 26.32 -5.25 -2.42
C ALA A 124 26.03 -6.76 -2.58
N THR A 125 27.08 -7.57 -2.50
CA THR A 125 26.98 -9.02 -2.59
C THR A 125 27.17 -9.66 -1.21
N ILE A 126 26.36 -10.68 -0.92
CA ILE A 126 26.45 -11.54 0.25
C ILE A 126 26.73 -12.96 -0.28
N PHE A 127 27.85 -13.56 0.11
CA PHE A 127 28.32 -14.86 -0.40
C PHE A 127 28.42 -14.94 -1.94
N GLY A 128 28.82 -13.84 -2.59
CA GLY A 128 28.95 -13.79 -4.05
C GLY A 128 27.63 -13.69 -4.82
N VAL A 129 26.50 -13.62 -4.13
CA VAL A 129 25.16 -13.40 -4.69
C VAL A 129 24.69 -12.00 -4.31
N ASP A 130 23.90 -11.35 -5.16
CA ASP A 130 23.28 -10.06 -4.86
C ASP A 130 22.50 -10.11 -3.53
N ALA A 131 22.78 -9.16 -2.62
CA ALA A 131 22.22 -9.16 -1.27
C ALA A 131 20.69 -9.13 -1.27
N LEU A 132 20.07 -8.45 -2.25
CA LEU A 132 18.62 -8.42 -2.40
C LEU A 132 18.07 -9.80 -2.74
N MET A 133 18.69 -10.58 -3.62
CA MET A 133 18.28 -11.96 -3.88
C MET A 133 18.41 -12.85 -2.64
N VAL A 134 19.51 -12.71 -1.89
CA VAL A 134 19.69 -13.46 -0.64
C VAL A 134 18.58 -13.17 0.35
N PHE A 135 18.22 -11.89 0.54
CA PHE A 135 17.11 -11.51 1.42
C PHE A 135 15.75 -12.00 0.91
N ILE A 136 15.47 -11.88 -0.39
CA ILE A 136 14.22 -12.38 -1.00
C ILE A 136 14.07 -13.88 -0.76
N THR A 137 15.12 -14.65 -1.03
CA THR A 137 15.10 -16.11 -0.86
C THR A 137 15.01 -16.50 0.60
N ALA A 138 15.76 -15.85 1.49
CA ALA A 138 15.73 -16.13 2.93
C ALA A 138 14.35 -15.82 3.55
N LEU A 139 13.78 -14.65 3.23
CA LEU A 139 12.45 -14.25 3.71
C LEU A 139 11.35 -15.16 3.16
N GLY A 140 11.40 -15.49 1.86
CA GLY A 140 10.45 -16.38 1.22
C GLY A 140 10.48 -17.78 1.83
N LEU A 141 11.68 -18.34 2.02
CA LEU A 141 11.87 -19.65 2.65
C LEU A 141 11.37 -19.66 4.10
N LEU A 142 11.79 -18.67 4.90
CA LEU A 142 11.38 -18.59 6.30
C LEU A 142 9.85 -18.47 6.41
N THR A 143 9.25 -17.60 5.58
CA THR A 143 7.80 -17.39 5.54
C THR A 143 7.05 -18.63 5.12
N GLY A 144 7.51 -19.31 4.06
CA GLY A 144 6.95 -20.57 3.61
C GLY A 144 7.05 -21.66 4.68
N ILE A 145 8.20 -21.81 5.33
CA ILE A 145 8.43 -22.84 6.36
C ILE A 145 7.47 -22.65 7.54
N TYR A 146 7.42 -21.45 8.14
CA TYR A 146 6.55 -21.28 9.31
C TYR A 146 5.06 -21.34 8.94
N THR A 147 4.68 -20.92 7.72
CA THR A 147 3.29 -21.00 7.24
C THR A 147 2.88 -22.45 6.97
N MET A 148 3.75 -23.27 6.35
CA MET A 148 3.49 -24.69 6.11
C MET A 148 3.41 -25.49 7.41
N VAL A 149 4.29 -25.22 8.38
CA VAL A 149 4.34 -25.95 9.65
C VAL A 149 3.20 -25.51 10.59
N GLY A 150 2.92 -24.22 10.66
CA GLY A 150 2.00 -23.65 11.65
C GLY A 150 0.57 -23.44 11.15
N GLY A 151 0.34 -23.50 9.84
CA GLY A 151 -0.96 -23.25 9.22
C GLY A 151 -1.52 -21.85 9.55
N LEU A 152 -2.85 -21.72 9.45
CA LEU A 152 -3.55 -20.44 9.66
C LEU A 152 -3.33 -19.86 11.07
N LEU A 153 -3.17 -20.71 12.08
CA LEU A 153 -3.00 -20.28 13.47
C LEU A 153 -1.68 -19.52 13.66
N ALA A 154 -0.59 -20.00 13.06
CA ALA A 154 0.71 -19.32 13.14
C ALA A 154 0.67 -17.94 12.48
N VAL A 155 -0.01 -17.82 11.34
CA VAL A 155 -0.20 -16.53 10.66
C VAL A 155 -0.96 -15.55 11.56
N VAL A 156 -2.08 -15.98 12.15
CA VAL A 156 -2.90 -15.13 13.05
C VAL A 156 -2.11 -14.68 14.29
N TRP A 157 -1.28 -15.55 14.87
CA TRP A 157 -0.41 -15.18 15.99
C TRP A 157 0.64 -14.15 15.58
N THR A 158 1.28 -14.32 14.42
CA THR A 158 2.27 -13.35 13.92
C THR A 158 1.65 -11.98 13.66
N GLU A 159 0.44 -11.92 13.08
CA GLU A 159 -0.29 -10.65 12.88
C GLU A 159 -0.60 -9.96 14.23
N SER A 160 -0.96 -10.74 15.24
CA SER A 160 -1.30 -10.22 16.57
C SER A 160 -0.08 -9.60 17.25
N VAL A 161 1.07 -10.28 17.21
CA VAL A 161 2.34 -9.76 17.76
C VAL A 161 2.80 -8.53 16.98
N GLN A 162 2.73 -8.57 15.65
CA GLN A 162 3.09 -7.44 14.79
C GLN A 162 2.23 -6.20 15.10
N THR A 163 0.94 -6.37 15.37
CA THR A 163 0.04 -5.26 15.72
C THR A 163 0.50 -4.56 17.00
N ILE A 164 0.88 -5.33 18.03
CA ILE A 164 1.41 -4.77 19.28
C ILE A 164 2.72 -4.02 19.04
N LEU A 165 3.63 -4.62 18.27
CA LEU A 165 4.94 -4.03 17.99
C LEU A 165 4.80 -2.73 17.20
N LEU A 166 3.93 -2.71 16.19
CA LEU A 166 3.61 -1.50 15.42
C LEU A 166 2.99 -0.41 16.31
N LEU A 167 2.09 -0.78 17.22
CA LEU A 167 1.47 0.18 18.14
C LEU A 167 2.52 0.81 19.07
N VAL A 168 3.41 0.01 19.65
CA VAL A 168 4.50 0.50 20.50
C VAL A 168 5.44 1.40 19.70
N GLY A 169 5.85 0.97 18.51
CA GLY A 169 6.70 1.78 17.63
C GLY A 169 6.07 3.12 17.26
N ALA A 170 4.78 3.11 16.94
CA ALA A 170 4.02 4.32 16.63
C ALA A 170 3.91 5.27 17.83
N ILE A 171 3.64 4.76 19.03
CA ILE A 171 3.63 5.55 20.27
C ILE A 171 5.00 6.19 20.51
N VAL A 172 6.08 5.41 20.42
CA VAL A 172 7.44 5.90 20.63
C VAL A 172 7.77 7.01 19.63
N ILE A 173 7.48 6.81 18.35
CA ILE A 173 7.72 7.83 17.30
C ILE A 173 6.92 9.10 17.59
N THR A 174 5.64 8.99 17.95
CA THR A 174 4.80 10.16 18.28
C THR A 174 5.34 10.91 19.48
N VAL A 175 5.72 10.21 20.57
CA VAL A 175 6.26 10.85 21.78
C VAL A 175 7.60 11.51 21.53
N VAL A 176 8.53 10.83 20.85
CA VAL A 176 9.86 11.38 20.52
C VAL A 176 9.72 12.58 19.59
N GLY A 177 8.86 12.49 18.56
CA GLY A 177 8.59 13.61 17.67
C GLY A 177 8.00 14.80 18.40
N TYR A 178 7.03 14.57 19.29
CA TYR A 178 6.39 15.59 20.12
C TYR A 178 7.37 16.26 21.10
N ALA A 179 8.31 15.49 21.67
CA ALA A 179 9.36 16.06 22.52
C ALA A 179 10.33 16.93 21.69
N LYS A 180 10.70 16.48 20.48
CA LYS A 180 11.61 17.22 19.59
C LYS A 180 11.02 18.52 19.01
N ILE A 181 9.71 18.58 18.77
CA ILE A 181 9.07 19.79 18.22
C ILE A 181 8.99 20.92 19.26
N GLY A 182 8.99 20.58 20.56
CA GLY A 182 8.83 21.52 21.67
C GLY A 182 7.40 21.63 22.23
N GLY A 183 6.53 20.67 21.92
CA GLY A 183 5.15 20.61 22.40
C GLY A 183 4.08 21.14 21.44
N TRP A 184 2.82 21.15 21.88
CA TRP A 184 1.65 21.43 21.03
C TRP A 184 1.62 22.86 20.47
N THR A 185 1.95 23.85 21.30
CA THR A 185 1.94 25.27 20.88
C THR A 185 2.96 25.51 19.77
N GLU A 186 4.17 24.99 19.94
CA GLU A 186 5.24 25.05 18.95
C GLU A 186 4.87 24.31 17.65
N LEU A 187 4.23 23.13 17.77
CA LEU A 187 3.73 22.38 16.62
C LEU A 187 2.71 23.21 15.81
N ALA A 188 1.70 23.76 16.47
CA ALA A 188 0.66 24.57 15.83
C ALA A 188 1.23 25.84 15.17
N GLN A 189 2.12 26.54 15.87
CA GLN A 189 2.77 27.74 15.35
C GLN A 189 3.67 27.43 14.14
N THR A 190 4.43 26.33 14.19
CA THR A 190 5.30 25.90 13.09
C THR A 190 4.50 25.60 11.84
N LEU A 191 3.40 24.85 11.97
CA LEU A 191 2.53 24.49 10.86
C LEU A 191 1.80 25.70 10.26
N ALA A 192 1.46 26.70 11.06
CA ALA A 192 0.77 27.89 10.61
C ALA A 192 1.69 28.92 9.92
N SER A 193 2.95 29.01 10.35
CA SER A 193 3.90 30.04 9.90
C SER A 193 4.78 29.60 8.72
N ASN A 194 5.05 28.29 8.58
CA ASN A 194 5.97 27.80 7.55
C ASN A 194 5.22 27.28 6.31
N PRO A 195 5.79 27.45 5.11
CA PRO A 195 5.24 26.89 3.88
C PRO A 195 5.33 25.37 3.89
N HIS A 196 4.50 24.72 3.08
CA HIS A 196 4.55 23.27 2.92
C HIS A 196 5.95 22.83 2.43
N PRO A 197 6.57 21.77 2.99
CA PRO A 197 7.91 21.33 2.56
C PRO A 197 8.04 21.09 1.06
N LEU A 198 6.99 20.54 0.44
CA LEU A 198 6.93 20.31 -1.01
C LEU A 198 6.74 21.57 -1.86
N ALA A 199 6.42 22.73 -1.30
CA ALA A 199 6.20 23.95 -2.09
C ALA A 199 7.51 24.46 -2.75
N GLY A 200 8.67 24.15 -2.18
CA GLY A 200 9.98 24.51 -2.72
C GLY A 200 10.59 23.48 -3.67
N VAL A 201 9.92 22.34 -3.90
CA VAL A 201 10.45 21.24 -4.72
C VAL A 201 10.09 21.46 -6.19
N ALA A 202 11.10 21.44 -7.06
CA ALA A 202 10.91 21.63 -8.50
C ALA A 202 9.93 20.58 -9.09
N GLY A 203 8.85 21.04 -9.73
CA GLY A 203 7.79 20.19 -10.29
C GLY A 203 6.65 19.83 -9.33
N SER A 204 6.65 20.37 -8.11
CA SER A 204 5.55 20.21 -7.16
C SER A 204 4.36 21.09 -7.52
N ASN A 205 3.16 20.50 -7.55
CA ASN A 205 1.89 21.22 -7.73
C ASN A 205 1.28 21.70 -6.40
N VAL A 206 2.04 21.66 -5.30
CA VAL A 206 1.54 22.04 -3.98
C VAL A 206 1.51 23.55 -3.84
N THR A 207 0.31 24.11 -3.92
CA THR A 207 0.03 25.56 -3.79
C THR A 207 -0.54 25.94 -2.43
N TRP A 208 -0.72 24.97 -1.53
CA TRP A 208 -1.43 25.13 -0.26
C TRP A 208 -0.50 24.93 0.95
N GLY A 209 -0.82 25.60 2.07
CA GLY A 209 -0.02 25.59 3.30
C GLY A 209 -0.42 24.52 4.31
N THR A 210 0.37 24.40 5.38
CA THR A 210 0.17 23.38 6.43
C THR A 210 -0.69 23.82 7.60
N GLY A 211 -1.16 25.08 7.64
CA GLY A 211 -1.84 25.66 8.81
C GLY A 211 -3.11 24.93 9.25
N ASN A 212 -3.81 24.27 8.32
CA ASN A 212 -5.04 23.53 8.63
C ASN A 212 -4.81 22.06 9.01
N PHE A 213 -3.56 21.57 9.07
CA PHE A 213 -3.25 20.15 9.27
C PHE A 213 -3.76 19.59 10.60
N LEU A 214 -3.94 20.44 11.62
CA LEU A 214 -4.50 20.05 12.91
C LEU A 214 -6.03 20.07 12.95
N ASN A 215 -6.68 20.51 11.87
CA ASN A 215 -8.14 20.58 11.76
C ASN A 215 -8.65 19.47 10.81
N MET A 216 -9.56 18.63 11.31
CA MET A 216 -10.22 17.59 10.51
C MET A 216 -11.52 18.08 9.85
N ALA A 217 -12.15 19.12 10.38
CA ALA A 217 -13.37 19.70 9.85
C ALA A 217 -13.05 20.70 8.71
N ARG A 218 -12.80 20.18 7.51
CA ARG A 218 -12.47 21.00 6.33
C ARG A 218 -13.71 21.62 5.69
N GLY A 219 -13.60 22.88 5.30
CA GLY A 219 -14.67 23.61 4.61
C GLY A 219 -14.77 23.25 3.11
N PRO A 220 -15.82 23.72 2.41
CA PRO A 220 -16.02 23.49 0.97
C PRO A 220 -14.91 24.03 0.06
N GLY A 221 -14.21 25.08 0.51
CA GLY A 221 -13.13 25.72 -0.25
C GLY A 221 -11.73 25.14 0.02
N ASP A 222 -11.62 24.00 0.72
CA ASP A 222 -10.34 23.37 0.99
C ASP A 222 -9.75 22.76 -0.30
N PRO A 223 -8.45 22.99 -0.61
CA PRO A 223 -7.79 22.47 -1.81
C PRO A 223 -7.86 20.95 -1.99
N SER A 224 -8.09 20.19 -0.91
CA SER A 224 -8.27 18.73 -0.98
C SER A 224 -9.57 18.31 -1.67
N GLY A 225 -10.55 19.20 -1.80
CA GLY A 225 -11.89 18.88 -2.32
C GLY A 225 -12.72 17.99 -1.38
N LEU A 226 -12.24 17.73 -0.16
CA LEU A 226 -12.86 16.82 0.80
C LEU A 226 -13.39 17.59 2.01
N ALA A 227 -14.55 18.21 1.85
CA ALA A 227 -15.24 18.87 2.95
C ALA A 227 -15.71 17.89 4.03
N TRP A 228 -15.81 18.35 5.27
CA TRP A 228 -16.16 17.52 6.43
C TRP A 228 -17.50 16.78 6.26
N TYR A 229 -18.49 17.43 5.63
CA TYR A 229 -19.81 16.82 5.40
C TYR A 229 -19.76 15.75 4.31
N SER A 230 -18.89 15.90 3.31
CA SER A 230 -18.69 14.87 2.27
C SER A 230 -18.13 13.59 2.88
N ILE A 231 -17.20 13.73 3.84
CA ILE A 231 -16.68 12.60 4.62
C ILE A 231 -17.78 12.05 5.54
N LEU A 232 -18.42 12.89 6.33
CA LEU A 232 -19.44 12.44 7.30
C LEU A 232 -20.62 11.72 6.63
N LEU A 233 -21.06 12.17 5.45
CA LEU A 233 -22.20 11.58 4.76
C LEU A 233 -21.80 10.41 3.83
N GLY A 234 -20.62 10.47 3.22
CA GLY A 234 -20.17 9.44 2.28
C GLY A 234 -19.49 8.25 2.96
N TYR A 235 -18.57 8.50 3.90
CA TYR A 235 -17.73 7.45 4.49
C TYR A 235 -18.52 6.42 5.31
N PRO A 236 -19.59 6.76 6.04
CA PRO A 236 -20.41 5.73 6.70
C PRO A 236 -21.05 4.74 5.74
N VAL A 237 -21.44 5.16 4.52
CA VAL A 237 -22.02 4.26 3.52
C VAL A 237 -20.98 3.25 3.04
N LEU A 238 -19.79 3.72 2.68
CA LEU A 238 -18.65 2.84 2.33
C LEU A 238 -18.19 2.00 3.52
N GLY A 239 -18.21 2.58 4.72
CA GLY A 239 -17.83 1.93 5.96
C GLY A 239 -18.75 0.77 6.29
N ILE A 240 -20.06 0.93 6.21
CA ILE A 240 -21.02 -0.17 6.45
C ILE A 240 -20.76 -1.31 5.47
N TRP A 241 -20.58 -1.01 4.18
CA TRP A 241 -20.23 -2.03 3.21
C TRP A 241 -18.92 -2.75 3.57
N TYR A 242 -17.85 -2.00 3.83
CA TYR A 242 -16.55 -2.59 4.18
C TYR A 242 -16.60 -3.39 5.49
N TRP A 243 -17.29 -2.93 6.52
CA TRP A 243 -17.28 -3.58 7.84
C TRP A 243 -18.27 -4.75 7.95
N CYS A 244 -19.39 -4.68 7.22
CA CYS A 244 -20.48 -5.65 7.34
C CYS A 244 -20.57 -6.60 6.15
N CYS A 245 -19.97 -6.26 5.00
CA CYS A 245 -20.02 -7.07 3.78
C CYS A 245 -18.64 -7.56 3.32
N ASP A 246 -17.54 -7.04 3.88
CA ASP A 246 -16.23 -7.63 3.62
C ASP A 246 -16.14 -9.01 4.26
N GLN A 247 -15.98 -9.99 3.39
CA GLN A 247 -16.04 -11.40 3.74
C GLN A 247 -14.90 -11.80 4.72
N THR A 248 -13.84 -11.01 4.96
CA THR A 248 -12.76 -11.40 5.89
C THR A 248 -13.11 -11.05 7.29
N ILE A 249 -13.68 -9.86 7.44
CA ILE A 249 -14.13 -9.36 8.72
C ILE A 249 -15.30 -10.25 9.16
N VAL A 250 -16.23 -10.51 8.25
CA VAL A 250 -17.38 -11.40 8.50
C VAL A 250 -16.94 -12.83 8.81
N GLN A 251 -16.03 -13.44 8.02
CA GLN A 251 -15.56 -14.80 8.30
C GLN A 251 -14.84 -14.92 9.65
N ARG A 252 -14.04 -13.92 10.04
CA ARG A 252 -13.37 -13.89 11.35
C ARG A 252 -14.38 -13.83 12.51
N VAL A 253 -15.50 -13.13 12.31
CA VAL A 253 -16.60 -13.07 13.29
C VAL A 253 -17.36 -14.40 13.35
N LEU A 254 -17.63 -15.03 12.20
CA LEU A 254 -18.31 -16.33 12.12
C LEU A 254 -17.46 -17.48 12.67
N ALA A 255 -16.14 -17.37 12.58
CA ALA A 255 -15.19 -18.33 13.14
C ALA A 255 -14.97 -18.18 14.65
N ALA A 256 -15.62 -17.20 15.30
CA ALA A 256 -15.49 -17.00 16.75
C ALA A 256 -16.08 -18.18 17.53
N ARG A 257 -15.50 -18.47 18.70
CA ARG A 257 -15.86 -19.62 19.54
C ARG A 257 -17.32 -19.62 19.99
N ASP A 258 -17.91 -18.44 20.19
CA ASP A 258 -19.30 -18.25 20.58
C ASP A 258 -19.82 -16.86 20.18
N ALA A 259 -21.15 -16.68 20.29
CA ALA A 259 -21.82 -15.44 19.92
C ALA A 259 -21.40 -14.22 20.75
N LYS A 260 -20.93 -14.41 21.99
CA LYS A 260 -20.45 -13.31 22.84
C LYS A 260 -19.12 -12.80 22.32
N HIS A 261 -18.18 -13.68 22.00
CA HIS A 261 -16.89 -13.31 21.40
C HIS A 261 -17.06 -12.74 19.98
N ALA A 262 -18.01 -13.27 19.19
CA ALA A 262 -18.36 -12.74 17.88
C ALA A 262 -18.83 -11.28 17.93
N ARG A 263 -19.49 -10.85 19.02
CA ARG A 263 -19.95 -9.47 19.21
C ARG A 263 -18.88 -8.57 19.84
N LEU A 264 -18.17 -9.07 20.85
CA LEU A 264 -17.15 -8.31 21.56
C LEU A 264 -15.90 -8.05 20.69
N GLY A 265 -15.53 -8.99 19.82
CA GLY A 265 -14.37 -8.86 18.93
C GLY A 265 -14.44 -7.63 18.02
N PRO A 266 -15.52 -7.45 17.23
CA PRO A 266 -15.71 -6.25 16.41
C PRO A 266 -15.77 -4.95 17.21
N LEU A 267 -16.44 -4.94 18.38
CA LEU A 267 -16.50 -3.75 19.25
C LEU A 267 -15.10 -3.36 19.75
N PHE A 268 -14.30 -4.34 20.16
CA PHE A 268 -12.92 -4.11 20.56
C PHE A 268 -12.05 -3.63 19.40
N CYS A 269 -12.21 -4.22 18.21
CA CYS A 269 -11.53 -3.78 16.99
C CYS A 269 -11.90 -2.33 16.62
N ALA A 270 -13.18 -1.98 16.71
CA ALA A 270 -13.67 -0.62 16.47
C ALA A 270 -13.06 0.37 17.46
N PHE A 271 -12.97 0.01 18.75
CA PHE A 271 -12.27 0.81 19.75
C PHE A 271 -10.80 1.01 19.40
N LEU A 272 -10.08 -0.05 19.03
CA LEU A 272 -8.68 0.04 18.62
C LEU A 272 -8.50 0.94 17.37
N LYS A 273 -9.47 0.96 16.45
CA LYS A 273 -9.39 1.78 15.24
C LYS A 273 -9.60 3.28 15.42
N ILE A 274 -10.01 3.73 16.60
CA ILE A 274 -10.02 5.17 16.92
C ILE A 274 -8.59 5.70 17.08
N TRP A 275 -7.68 4.88 17.59
CA TRP A 275 -6.31 5.27 17.93
C TRP A 275 -5.37 5.57 16.75
N PRO A 276 -5.47 4.91 15.58
CA PRO A 276 -4.72 5.23 14.37
C PRO A 276 -4.58 6.71 14.02
N VAL A 277 -5.59 7.56 14.30
CA VAL A 277 -5.46 9.00 14.05
C VAL A 277 -4.35 9.64 14.89
N PHE A 278 -4.15 9.18 16.13
CA PHE A 278 -3.12 9.70 17.03
C PHE A 278 -1.75 9.04 16.82
N PHE A 279 -1.72 7.81 16.31
CA PHE A 279 -0.49 7.02 16.19
C PHE A 279 0.05 6.93 14.76
N PHE A 280 -0.73 7.22 13.73
CA PHE A 280 -0.25 7.23 12.35
C PHE A 280 -0.37 8.61 11.70
N VAL A 281 -1.49 9.31 11.89
CA VAL A 281 -1.68 10.64 11.26
C VAL A 281 -0.88 11.71 12.01
N LEU A 282 -1.02 11.80 13.33
CA LEU A 282 -0.33 12.81 14.14
C LEU A 282 1.21 12.77 14.02
N PRO A 283 1.91 11.62 14.11
CA PRO A 283 3.36 11.62 13.90
C PRO A 283 3.77 12.02 12.49
N GLY A 284 2.93 11.76 11.47
CA GLY A 284 3.11 12.29 10.13
C GLY A 284 3.06 13.83 10.12
N VAL A 285 2.07 14.43 10.78
CA VAL A 285 1.95 15.89 10.92
C VAL A 285 3.13 16.49 11.71
N ILE A 286 3.55 15.83 12.79
CA ILE A 286 4.74 16.22 13.57
C ILE A 286 6.00 16.15 12.70
N CYS A 287 6.14 15.11 11.87
CA CYS A 287 7.26 14.96 10.94
C CYS A 287 7.31 16.15 9.97
N VAL A 288 6.19 16.56 9.38
CA VAL A 288 6.11 17.75 8.52
C VAL A 288 6.64 18.99 9.24
N ALA A 289 6.20 19.22 10.48
CA ALA A 289 6.65 20.37 11.26
C ALA A 289 8.15 20.30 11.62
N LEU A 290 8.69 19.09 11.91
CA LEU A 290 10.12 18.88 12.13
C LEU A 290 10.96 19.16 10.87
N VAL A 291 10.44 18.80 9.69
CA VAL A 291 11.08 19.14 8.40
C VAL A 291 11.06 20.65 8.18
N GLN A 292 9.95 21.34 8.46
CA GLN A 292 9.86 22.81 8.37
C GLN A 292 10.84 23.52 9.30
N LYS A 293 11.09 22.98 10.51
CA LYS A 293 12.12 23.47 11.44
C LYS A 293 13.55 23.07 11.05
N ASN A 294 13.75 22.38 9.92
CA ASN A 294 15.03 21.84 9.48
C ASN A 294 15.71 20.95 10.54
N ALA A 295 14.93 20.22 11.34
CA ALA A 295 15.44 19.38 12.44
C ALA A 295 16.32 18.21 11.97
N PHE A 296 16.31 17.91 10.67
CA PHE A 296 17.10 16.85 10.03
C PHE A 296 18.33 17.37 9.27
N GLY A 297 18.62 18.68 9.32
CA GLY A 297 19.82 19.25 8.70
C GLY A 297 19.93 18.98 7.19
N GLY A 298 18.80 19.03 6.47
CA GLY A 298 18.74 18.74 5.03
C GLY A 298 18.77 17.26 4.62
N ALA A 299 18.85 16.32 5.57
CA ALA A 299 18.76 14.87 5.29
C ALA A 299 17.31 14.36 5.17
N ALA A 300 16.31 15.24 5.37
CA ALA A 300 14.93 14.88 5.15
C ALA A 300 14.69 14.61 3.65
N PRO A 301 14.01 13.51 3.28
CA PRO A 301 13.61 13.31 1.90
C PRO A 301 12.70 14.47 1.48
N ALA A 302 13.07 15.13 0.38
CA ALA A 302 12.29 16.18 -0.26
C ALA A 302 10.92 15.65 -0.70
#